data_AF-A0A0Q9LS98-F1
#
_entry.id   AF-A0A0Q9LS98-F1
#
_cell.length_a   1.000
_cell.length_b   1.000
_cell.length_c   1.000
_cell.angle_alpha   90.00
_cell.angle_beta   90.00
_cell.angle_gamma   90.00
#
_symmetry.space_group_name_H-M   'P 1'
#
loop_
_entity.id
_entity.type
_entity.pdbx_description
1 polymer ?
#
loop_
_entity_poly.entity_id
_entity_poly.type
_entity_poly.pdbx_seq_one_letter_code
_entity_poly.pdbx_strand_id
1 'polypeptide(L)'
;MAALGALVGLYGVVRFLGLGWTNLLATLPWLAGVVVVHDGVLAPLVVVAGVAAARTLPAWSRPAAVFAVVVLGAVTLVAVPVLGRFGAKADNPTLLDRPYAAGWVGVAVLVLVAAVAIAVRGRRKGAARG
;
A
#
# COMPACT_ATOMS: atom_id res chain seq x y z
N MET A 1 8.48 -3.45 22.71
CA MET A 1 7.78 -3.40 21.41
C MET A 1 7.23 -4.76 21.01
N ALA A 2 8.02 -5.85 21.00
CA ALA A 2 7.52 -7.19 20.65
C ALA A 2 6.37 -7.69 21.55
N ALA A 3 6.49 -7.57 22.88
CA ALA A 3 5.45 -8.00 23.82
C ALA A 3 4.13 -7.22 23.65
N LEU A 4 4.22 -5.89 23.48
CA LEU A 4 3.06 -5.04 23.23
C LEU A 4 2.38 -5.38 21.89
N GLY A 5 3.18 -5.57 20.83
CA GLY A 5 2.68 -5.99 19.53
C GLY A 5 1.99 -7.35 19.57
N ALA A 6 2.56 -8.31 20.30
CA ALA A 6 1.95 -9.62 20.52
C ALA A 6 0.62 -9.52 21.29
N LEU A 7 0.53 -8.68 22.33
CA LEU A 7 -0.71 -8.46 23.08
C LEU A 7 -1.81 -7.83 22.21
N VAL A 8 -1.47 -6.81 21.41
CA VAL A 8 -2.40 -6.19 20.46
C VAL A 8 -2.85 -7.17 19.38
N GLY A 9 -1.92 -7.97 18.85
CA GLY A 9 -2.22 -9.02 17.88
C GLY A 9 -3.16 -10.09 18.46
N LEU A 10 -2.87 -10.59 19.66
CA LEU A 10 -3.71 -11.57 20.34
C LEU A 10 -5.11 -11.00 20.63
N TYR A 11 -5.19 -9.76 21.11
CA TYR A 11 -6.47 -9.08 21.31
C TYR A 11 -7.28 -9.01 20.01
N GLY A 12 -6.63 -8.64 18.90
CA GLY A 12 -7.26 -8.63 17.57
C GLY A 12 -7.80 -10.00 17.16
N VAL A 13 -7.00 -11.07 17.35
CA VAL A 13 -7.42 -12.45 17.06
C VAL A 13 -8.62 -12.86 17.90
N VAL A 14 -8.60 -12.60 19.21
CA VAL A 14 -9.71 -12.91 20.12
C VAL A 14 -10.99 -12.20 19.68
N ARG A 15 -10.90 -10.91 19.34
CA ARG A 15 -12.05 -10.14 18.84
C ARG A 15 -12.56 -10.64 17.49
N PHE A 16 -11.65 -11.02 16.59
CA PHE A 16 -11.99 -11.55 15.28
C PHE A 16 -12.73 -12.89 15.38
N LEU A 17 -12.24 -13.81 16.22
CA LEU A 17 -12.91 -15.09 16.49
C LEU A 17 -14.30 -14.91 17.12
N GLY A 18 -14.49 -13.84 17.90
CA GLY A 18 -15.77 -13.46 18.48
C GLY A 18 -16.83 -12.95 17.48
N LEU A 19 -16.49 -12.72 16.21
CA LEU A 19 -17.44 -12.27 15.18
C LEU A 19 -18.41 -13.38 14.71
N GLY A 20 -18.14 -14.64 15.06
CA GLY A 20 -18.95 -15.79 14.66
C GLY A 20 -18.57 -16.37 13.29
N TRP A 21 -18.91 -17.65 13.09
CA TRP A 21 -18.41 -18.46 11.98
C TRP A 21 -18.73 -17.90 10.60
N THR A 22 -19.94 -17.39 10.40
CA THR A 22 -20.38 -16.82 9.12
C THR A 22 -19.52 -15.62 8.69
N ASN A 23 -19.18 -14.74 9.63
CA ASN A 23 -18.34 -13.57 9.34
C ASN A 23 -16.89 -13.95 9.05
N LEU A 24 -16.37 -14.97 9.75
CA LEU A 24 -15.03 -15.50 9.50
C LEU A 24 -14.93 -16.06 8.08
N LEU A 25 -15.88 -16.91 7.67
CA LEU A 25 -15.92 -17.47 6.32
C LEU A 25 -16.09 -16.39 5.25
N ALA A 26 -16.94 -15.38 5.50
CA ALA A 26 -17.13 -14.26 4.59
C ALA A 26 -15.86 -13.39 4.40
N THR A 27 -14.91 -13.46 5.35
CA THR A 27 -13.64 -12.71 5.27
C THR A 27 -12.59 -13.43 4.40
N LEU A 28 -12.68 -14.77 4.26
CA LEU A 28 -11.70 -15.57 3.53
C LEU A 28 -11.48 -15.12 2.07
N PRO A 29 -12.52 -14.81 1.27
CA PRO A 29 -12.31 -14.33 -0.10
C PRO A 29 -11.52 -13.03 -0.15
N TRP A 30 -11.69 -12.15 0.85
CA TRP A 30 -10.97 -10.89 0.91
C TRP A 30 -9.49 -11.11 1.26
N LEU A 31 -9.21 -11.95 2.25
CA LEU A 31 -7.84 -12.33 2.61
C LEU A 31 -7.12 -13.01 1.45
N ALA A 32 -7.76 -13.99 0.82
CA ALA A 32 -7.21 -14.68 -0.33
C ALA A 32 -7.04 -13.74 -1.53
N GLY A 33 -8.04 -12.90 -1.81
CA GLY A 33 -8.02 -11.95 -2.91
C GLY A 33 -6.87 -10.95 -2.80
N VAL A 34 -6.61 -10.41 -1.61
CA VAL A 34 -5.46 -9.50 -1.41
C VAL A 34 -4.14 -10.21 -1.66
N VAL A 35 -3.94 -11.43 -1.15
CA VAL A 35 -2.71 -12.20 -1.39
C VAL A 35 -2.53 -12.48 -2.88
N VAL A 36 -3.58 -12.96 -3.55
CA VAL A 36 -3.54 -13.28 -4.98
C VAL A 36 -3.22 -12.04 -5.83
N VAL A 37 -3.88 -10.90 -5.58
CA VAL A 37 -3.62 -9.67 -6.35
C VAL A 37 -2.25 -9.10 -6.00
N HIS A 38 -1.84 -9.14 -4.74
CA HIS A 38 -0.54 -8.64 -4.32
C HIS A 38 0.60 -9.44 -4.97
N ASP A 39 0.60 -10.76 -4.79
CA ASP A 39 1.70 -11.62 -5.23
C ASP A 39 1.62 -11.95 -6.72
N GLY A 40 0.40 -12.10 -7.26
CA GLY A 40 0.17 -12.43 -8.66
C GLY A 40 0.20 -11.22 -9.61
N VAL A 41 0.00 -10.00 -9.11
CA VAL A 41 -0.07 -8.80 -9.96
C VAL A 41 0.90 -7.71 -9.49
N LEU A 42 0.78 -7.25 -8.24
CA LEU A 42 1.57 -6.11 -7.78
C LEU A 42 3.07 -6.44 -7.74
N ALA A 43 3.46 -7.59 -7.19
CA ALA A 43 4.86 -8.00 -7.13
C ALA A 43 5.50 -8.13 -8.53
N PRO A 44 4.88 -8.80 -9.52
CA PRO A 44 5.35 -8.80 -10.90
C PRO A 44 5.50 -7.40 -11.50
N LEU A 45 4.52 -6.52 -11.28
CA LEU A 45 4.58 -5.13 -11.78
C LEU A 45 5.73 -4.35 -11.15
N VAL A 46 5.99 -4.53 -9.85
CA VAL A 46 7.14 -3.94 -9.16
C VAL A 46 8.45 -4.44 -9.76
N VAL A 47 8.56 -5.73 -10.05
CA VAL A 47 9.75 -6.31 -10.69
C VAL A 47 9.95 -5.72 -12.09
N VAL A 48 8.91 -5.67 -12.91
CA VAL A 48 8.97 -5.07 -14.26
C VAL A 48 9.37 -3.60 -14.18
N ALA A 49 8.79 -2.83 -13.25
CA ALA A 49 9.15 -1.43 -13.04
C ALA A 49 10.60 -1.28 -12.57
N GLY A 50 11.09 -2.15 -11.70
CA GLY A 50 12.48 -2.19 -11.26
C GLY A 50 13.46 -2.50 -12.40
N VAL A 51 13.14 -3.47 -13.26
CA VAL A 51 13.92 -3.81 -14.45
C VAL A 51 13.92 -2.66 -15.46
N ALA A 52 12.76 -2.05 -15.71
CA ALA A 52 12.65 -0.87 -16.58
C ALA A 52 13.49 0.29 -16.03
N ALA A 53 13.35 0.61 -14.74
CA ALA A 53 14.16 1.63 -14.06
C ALA A 53 15.66 1.34 -14.13
N ALA A 54 16.07 0.08 -13.99
CA ALA A 54 17.48 -0.30 -14.12
C ALA A 54 18.04 -0.04 -15.53
N ARG A 55 17.20 -0.12 -16.57
CA ARG A 55 17.60 0.10 -17.97
C ARG A 55 17.49 1.55 -18.42
N THR A 56 16.53 2.32 -17.90
CA THR A 56 16.22 3.66 -18.40
C THR A 56 16.62 4.79 -17.46
N LEU A 57 16.74 4.52 -16.15
CA LEU A 57 17.01 5.56 -15.16
C LEU A 57 18.48 5.61 -14.71
N PRO A 58 19.02 6.81 -14.47
CA PRO A 58 20.31 6.99 -13.81
C PRO A 58 20.37 6.29 -12.45
N ALA A 59 21.54 5.76 -12.09
CA ALA A 59 21.72 4.98 -10.85
C ALA A 59 21.24 5.71 -9.58
N TRP A 60 21.35 7.04 -9.54
CA TRP A 60 20.94 7.86 -8.40
C TRP A 60 19.43 7.99 -8.20
N SER A 61 18.60 7.76 -9.24
CA SER A 61 17.14 7.87 -9.16
C SER A 61 16.43 6.52 -9.03
N ARG A 62 17.10 5.40 -9.31
CA ARG A 62 16.50 4.05 -9.24
C ARG A 62 15.84 3.74 -7.88
N PRO A 63 16.45 4.04 -6.72
CA PRO A 63 15.83 3.75 -5.42
C PRO A 63 14.53 4.54 -5.19
N ALA A 64 14.47 5.78 -5.69
CA ALA A 64 13.28 6.62 -5.59
C ALA A 64 12.11 6.06 -6.43
N ALA A 65 12.39 5.57 -7.64
CA ALA A 65 11.38 4.94 -8.49
C ALA A 65 10.81 3.66 -7.85
N VAL A 66 11.67 2.80 -7.32
CA VAL A 66 11.24 1.57 -6.61
C VAL A 66 10.41 1.92 -5.39
N PHE A 67 10.85 2.87 -4.57
CA PHE A 67 10.10 3.35 -3.40
C PHE A 67 8.70 3.83 -3.79
N ALA A 68 8.58 4.68 -4.81
CA ALA A 68 7.30 5.23 -5.23
C ALA A 68 6.33 4.12 -5.68
N VAL A 69 6.79 3.19 -6.52
CA VAL A 69 5.93 2.10 -7.05
C VAL A 69 5.50 1.15 -5.93
N VAL A 70 6.42 0.74 -5.05
CA VAL A 70 6.10 -0.18 -3.95
C VAL A 70 5.09 0.43 -2.99
N VAL A 71 5.33 1.67 -2.55
CA VAL A 71 4.46 2.32 -1.56
C VAL A 71 3.12 2.71 -2.17
N LEU A 72 3.12 3.39 -3.33
CA LEU A 72 1.86 3.78 -3.96
C LEU A 72 1.06 2.58 -4.44
N GLY A 73 1.71 1.56 -4.99
CA GLY A 73 1.06 0.34 -5.44
C GLY A 73 0.33 -0.36 -4.30
N ALA A 74 1.01 -0.59 -3.17
CA ALA A 74 0.41 -1.24 -2.00
C ALA A 74 -0.72 -0.42 -1.38
N VAL A 75 -0.52 0.89 -1.19
CA VAL A 75 -1.55 1.79 -0.66
C VAL A 75 -2.77 1.82 -1.58
N THR A 76 -2.55 1.91 -2.88
CA THR A 76 -3.64 1.95 -3.88
C THR A 76 -4.42 0.64 -3.86
N LEU A 77 -3.73 -0.50 -3.81
CA LEU A 77 -4.38 -1.81 -3.77
C LEU A 77 -5.35 -1.92 -2.59
N VAL A 78 -4.93 -1.51 -1.39
CA VAL A 78 -5.79 -1.52 -0.19
C VAL A 78 -6.86 -0.42 -0.25
N ALA A 79 -6.63 0.68 -0.96
CA ALA A 79 -7.58 1.77 -1.11
C ALA A 79 -8.69 1.47 -2.15
N VAL A 80 -8.54 0.47 -3.03
CA VAL A 80 -9.53 0.15 -4.09
C VAL A 80 -10.97 0.06 -3.56
N PRO A 81 -11.27 -0.65 -2.45
CA PRO A 81 -12.64 -0.77 -1.95
C PRO A 81 -13.28 0.57 -1.58
N VAL A 82 -12.55 1.43 -0.90
CA VAL A 82 -13.06 2.73 -0.44
C VAL A 82 -13.14 3.76 -1.56
N LEU A 83 -12.21 3.71 -2.52
CA LEU A 83 -12.23 4.55 -3.72
C LEU A 83 -13.40 4.19 -4.64
N GLY A 84 -13.64 2.89 -4.83
CA GLY A 84 -14.78 2.38 -5.62
C GLY A 84 -16.11 2.40 -4.87
N ARG A 85 -16.11 2.76 -3.59
CA ARG A 85 -17.25 2.69 -2.68
C ARG A 85 -17.91 1.30 -2.63
N PHE A 86 -17.13 0.24 -2.82
CA PHE A 86 -17.65 -1.14 -2.78
C PHE A 86 -18.12 -1.47 -1.37
N GLY A 87 -19.36 -1.95 -1.25
CA GLY A 87 -20.00 -2.22 0.04
C GLY A 87 -20.71 -1.01 0.67
N ALA A 88 -20.90 0.09 -0.08
CA ALA A 88 -21.79 1.17 0.35
C ALA A 88 -23.20 0.65 0.63
N LYS A 89 -23.80 1.17 1.71
CA LYS A 89 -25.10 0.74 2.23
C LYS A 89 -26.04 1.93 2.30
N ALA A 90 -27.22 1.82 1.70
CA ALA A 90 -28.21 2.90 1.66
C ALA A 90 -28.75 3.24 3.06
N ASP A 91 -28.86 2.22 3.92
CA ASP A 91 -29.26 2.30 5.32
C ASP A 91 -28.14 2.80 6.26
N ASN A 92 -26.92 2.94 5.76
CA ASN A 92 -25.79 3.51 6.53
C ASN A 92 -24.97 4.49 5.68
N PRO A 93 -25.44 5.75 5.54
CA PRO A 93 -24.79 6.74 4.68
C PRO A 93 -23.39 7.14 5.17
N THR A 94 -23.08 6.95 6.47
CA THR A 94 -21.77 7.28 7.05
C THR A 94 -20.67 6.26 6.76
N LEU A 95 -21.02 5.08 6.23
CA LEU A 95 -20.08 3.98 6.03
C LEU A 95 -18.90 4.34 5.11
N LEU A 96 -19.16 5.18 4.10
CA LEU A 96 -18.18 5.62 3.12
C LEU A 96 -18.35 7.12 2.83
N ASP A 97 -18.54 7.93 3.86
CA ASP A 97 -18.83 9.37 3.70
C ASP A 97 -17.58 10.25 3.50
N ARG A 98 -16.38 9.69 3.72
CA ARG A 98 -15.13 10.45 3.65
C ARG A 98 -14.68 10.70 2.21
N PRO A 99 -13.96 11.82 1.96
CA PRO A 99 -13.40 12.11 0.66
C PRO A 99 -12.15 11.25 0.41
N TYR A 100 -12.32 9.93 0.27
CA TYR A 100 -11.23 8.97 0.12
C TYR A 100 -10.32 9.27 -1.08
N ALA A 101 -10.89 9.80 -2.17
CA ALA A 101 -10.11 10.24 -3.32
C ALA A 101 -9.13 11.37 -2.95
N ALA A 102 -9.59 12.39 -2.21
CA ALA A 102 -8.73 13.48 -1.76
C ALA A 102 -7.67 12.99 -0.78
N GLY A 103 -8.03 12.07 0.13
CA GLY A 103 -7.08 11.43 1.05
C GLY A 103 -6.00 10.64 0.31
N TRP A 104 -6.39 9.83 -0.68
CA TRP A 104 -5.47 9.06 -1.51
C TRP A 104 -4.54 9.96 -2.32
N VAL A 105 -5.06 11.04 -2.93
CA VAL A 105 -4.23 12.05 -3.63
C VAL A 105 -3.22 12.68 -2.67
N GLY A 106 -3.64 13.02 -1.44
CA GLY A 106 -2.74 13.54 -0.42
C GLY A 106 -1.58 12.58 -0.11
N VAL A 107 -1.87 11.29 0.07
CA VAL A 107 -0.84 10.26 0.26
C VAL A 107 0.05 10.13 -0.98
N ALA A 108 -0.52 10.16 -2.19
CA ALA A 108 0.24 10.10 -3.43
C ALA A 108 1.23 11.26 -3.56
N VAL A 109 0.79 12.48 -3.27
CA VAL A 109 1.65 13.67 -3.25
C VAL A 109 2.79 13.49 -2.24
N LEU A 110 2.49 13.04 -1.02
CA LEU A 110 3.52 12.81 0.01
C LEU A 110 4.56 11.77 -0.42
N VAL A 111 4.13 10.66 -1.03
CA VAL A 111 5.04 9.62 -1.53
C VAL A 111 5.91 10.16 -2.67
N LEU A 112 5.33 10.92 -3.60
CA LEU A 112 6.09 11.52 -4.70
C LEU A 112 7.11 12.55 -4.19
N VAL A 113 6.75 13.39 -3.22
CA VAL A 113 7.67 14.34 -2.58
C VAL A 113 8.82 13.58 -1.90
N ALA A 114 8.52 12.50 -1.17
CA ALA A 114 9.55 11.66 -0.56
C ALA A 114 10.46 11.00 -1.60
N ALA A 115 9.90 10.50 -2.71
CA ALA A 115 10.67 9.94 -3.81
C ALA A 115 11.63 10.98 -4.44
N VAL A 116 11.16 12.20 -4.69
CA VAL A 116 12.00 13.31 -5.17
C VAL A 116 13.13 13.60 -4.17
N ALA A 117 12.83 13.67 -2.87
CA ALA A 117 13.85 13.88 -1.85
C ALA A 117 14.92 12.77 -1.84
N ILE A 118 14.51 11.50 -1.98
CA ILE A 118 15.42 10.35 -2.11
C ILE A 118 16.32 10.52 -3.34
N ALA A 119 15.74 10.85 -4.49
CA ALA A 119 16.46 11.02 -5.74
C ALA A 119 17.49 12.18 -5.68
N VAL A 120 17.08 13.33 -5.14
CA VAL A 120 17.96 14.50 -4.95
C VAL A 120 19.13 14.15 -4.02
N ARG A 121 18.88 13.44 -2.91
CA ARG A 121 19.93 12.99 -2.01
C ARG A 121 20.89 12.01 -2.68
N GLY A 122 20.37 11.09 -3.50
CA GLY A 122 21.17 10.18 -4.30
C GLY A 122 22.10 10.90 -5.27
N ARG A 123 21.57 11.90 -5.99
CA ARG A 123 22.33 12.71 -6.94
C ARG A 123 23.47 13.48 -6.26
N ARG A 124 23.20 14.12 -5.11
CA ARG A 124 24.21 14.85 -4.32
C ARG A 124 25.35 13.94 -3.85
N LYS A 125 25.05 12.72 -3.41
CA LYS A 125 26.07 11.75 -2.98
C LYS A 125 26.94 11.25 -4.14
N GLY A 126 26.38 11.11 -5.34
CA GLY A 126 27.14 10.77 -6.54
C GLY A 126 28.10 11.87 -6.96
N ALA A 127 27.65 13.14 -6.91
CA ALA A 127 28.48 14.30 -7.25
C ALA A 127 29.63 14.55 -6.27
N ALA A 128 29.50 14.16 -4.99
CA ALA A 128 30.56 14.31 -3.99
C ALA A 128 31.63 13.20 -4.03
N ARG A 129 31.47 12.17 -4.87
CA ARG A 129 32.34 11.00 -4.96
C ARG A 129 33.12 10.89 -6.28
N GLY A 130 32.86 11.77 -7.24
CA GLY A 130 33.59 11.89 -8.51
C GLY A 130 34.39 13.18 -8.52
#